data_AF-A0A0V8JPG8-F1
#
_entry.id   AF-A0A0V8JPG8-F1
#
_cell.length_a   1.000
_cell.length_b   1.000
_cell.length_c   1.000
_cell.angle_alpha   90.00
_cell.angle_beta   90.00
_cell.angle_gamma   90.00
#
_symmetry.space_group_name_H-M   'P 1'
#
loop_
_entity.id
_entity.type
_entity.pdbx_description
1 polymer ?
#
loop_
_entity_poly.entity_id
_entity_poly.type
_entity_poly.pdbx_seq_one_letter_code
_entity_poly.pdbx_strand_id
1 'polypeptide(L)'
;MNLSIYLRLQIASIFGKVKIKPTYKHLQYMADYNFISPLNDHWVEINGFPLPTHSDFYIITTDGKKALWEKGNLLVTRIISVFALLTSLVSLLINYLSK
;
A
#
# COMPACT_ATOMS: atom_id res chain seq x y z
N MET A 1 2.16 5.10 -8.35
CA MET A 1 1.48 4.96 -7.04
C MET A 1 2.19 5.76 -5.95
N ASN A 2 1.44 6.55 -5.18
CA ASN A 2 1.93 7.37 -4.06
C ASN A 2 2.27 6.47 -2.84
N LEU A 3 3.26 6.86 -2.01
CA LEU A 3 3.69 6.11 -0.83
C LEU A 3 2.54 5.92 0.18
N SER A 4 1.70 6.93 0.37
CA SER A 4 0.53 6.84 1.27
C SER A 4 -0.46 5.76 0.83
N ILE A 5 -0.66 5.62 -0.48
CA ILE A 5 -1.53 4.60 -1.08
C ILE A 5 -0.92 3.22 -0.87
N TYR A 6 0.38 3.09 -1.18
CA TYR A 6 1.14 1.85 -1.01
C TYR A 6 1.09 1.32 0.43
N LEU A 7 1.33 2.18 1.43
CA LEU A 7 1.30 1.78 2.85
C LEU A 7 -0.08 1.27 3.27
N ARG A 8 -1.16 1.93 2.83
CA ARG A 8 -2.53 1.48 3.13
C ARG A 8 -2.87 0.15 2.46
N LEU A 9 -2.46 -0.04 1.20
CA LEU A 9 -2.60 -1.32 0.51
C LEU A 9 -1.77 -2.42 1.19
N GLN A 10 -0.58 -2.09 1.70
CA GLN A 10 0.26 -3.03 2.42
C GLN A 10 -0.39 -3.47 3.74
N ILE A 11 -0.94 -2.53 4.50
CA ILE A 11 -1.73 -2.81 5.71
C ILE A 11 -2.94 -3.68 5.35
N ALA A 12 -3.68 -3.34 4.29
CA ALA A 12 -4.81 -4.14 3.83
C ALA A 12 -4.40 -5.57 3.41
N SER A 13 -3.22 -5.73 2.83
CA SER A 13 -2.69 -7.04 2.43
C SER A 13 -2.22 -7.89 3.61
N ILE A 14 -1.71 -7.28 4.69
CA ILE A 14 -1.22 -7.99 5.88
C ILE A 14 -2.37 -8.31 6.84
N PHE A 15 -3.22 -7.32 7.13
CA PHE A 15 -4.31 -7.43 8.11
C PHE A 15 -5.64 -7.88 7.50
N GLY A 16 -5.70 -8.08 6.18
CA GLY A 16 -6.89 -8.47 5.44
C GLY A 16 -7.91 -7.34 5.21
N LYS A 17 -7.87 -6.28 6.03
CA LYS A 17 -8.70 -5.08 5.90
C LYS A 17 -7.97 -3.83 6.35
N VAL A 18 -8.35 -2.68 5.82
CA VAL A 18 -7.84 -1.35 6.22
C VAL A 18 -8.98 -0.37 6.40
N LYS A 19 -8.93 0.43 7.47
CA LYS A 19 -9.86 1.55 7.66
C LYS A 19 -9.41 2.75 6.84
N ILE A 20 -10.22 3.18 5.88
CA ILE A 20 -9.97 4.37 5.07
C ILE A 20 -11.14 5.33 5.28
N LYS A 21 -10.85 6.47 5.90
CA LYS A 21 -11.85 7.52 6.10
C LYS A 21 -12.31 8.07 4.73
N PRO A 22 -13.58 8.45 4.58
CA PRO A 22 -14.10 9.03 3.33
C PRO A 22 -13.39 10.34 2.94
N THR A 23 -12.83 11.07 3.91
CA THR A 23 -12.03 12.28 3.67
C THR A 23 -10.64 12.03 3.09
N TYR A 24 -10.26 10.77 2.86
CA TYR A 24 -8.95 10.45 2.32
C TYR A 24 -8.84 10.80 0.84
N LYS A 25 -7.94 11.74 0.51
CA LYS A 25 -7.73 12.30 -0.83
C LYS A 25 -7.53 11.26 -1.96
N HIS A 26 -7.01 10.07 -1.63
CA HIS A 26 -6.72 9.04 -2.63
C HIS A 26 -7.71 7.87 -2.60
N LEU A 27 -8.81 7.98 -1.85
CA LEU A 27 -9.83 6.93 -1.79
C LEU A 27 -10.47 6.70 -3.17
N GLN A 28 -10.88 7.79 -3.82
CA GLN A 28 -11.47 7.71 -5.16
C GLN A 28 -10.50 7.12 -6.18
N TYR A 29 -9.23 7.56 -6.15
CA TYR A 29 -8.18 6.95 -6.98
C TYR A 29 -8.01 5.44 -6.71
N MET A 30 -8.05 4.99 -5.46
CA MET A 30 -7.96 3.56 -5.17
C MET A 30 -9.19 2.78 -5.65
N ALA A 31 -10.38 3.39 -5.64
CA ALA A 31 -11.61 2.79 -6.13
C ALA A 31 -11.63 2.72 -7.67
N ASP A 32 -11.26 3.81 -8.36
CA ASP A 32 -11.25 3.89 -9.83
C ASP A 32 -10.30 2.86 -10.47
N TYR A 33 -9.16 2.60 -9.83
CA TYR A 33 -8.18 1.61 -10.27
C TYR A 33 -8.43 0.20 -9.70
N ASN A 34 -9.58 -0.01 -9.06
CA ASN A 34 -9.97 -1.28 -8.47
C ASN A 34 -8.92 -1.85 -7.50
N PHE A 35 -8.24 -1.00 -6.71
CA PHE A 35 -7.23 -1.47 -5.75
C PHE A 35 -7.83 -1.94 -4.43
N ILE A 36 -9.00 -1.41 -4.09
CA ILE A 36 -9.71 -1.70 -2.86
C ILE A 36 -11.19 -1.98 -3.15
N SER A 37 -11.81 -2.83 -2.35
CA SER A 37 -13.25 -3.08 -2.36
C SER A 37 -13.83 -2.78 -0.97
N PRO A 38 -15.00 -2.12 -0.86
CA PRO A 38 -15.64 -1.92 0.43
C PRO A 38 -16.00 -3.26 1.08
N LEU A 39 -15.83 -3.34 2.40
CA LEU A 39 -16.26 -4.48 3.18
C LEU A 39 -17.69 -4.23 3.69
N ASN A 40 -18.63 -5.07 3.22
CA ASN A 40 -20.03 -5.05 3.63
C ASN A 40 -20.21 -5.84 4.93
N ASP A 41 -19.76 -5.26 6.04
CA ASP A 41 -19.75 -5.93 7.35
C ASP A 41 -20.91 -5.49 8.25
N HIS A 42 -21.73 -4.52 7.82
CA HIS A 42 -22.77 -3.92 8.66
C HIS A 42 -24.12 -3.83 7.95
N TRP A 43 -25.17 -4.02 8.73
CA TRP A 43 -26.56 -3.78 8.34
C TRP A 43 -27.07 -2.61 9.16
N VAL A 44 -27.63 -1.60 8.51
CA VAL A 44 -28.24 -0.45 9.16
C VAL A 44 -29.72 -0.46 8.84
N GLU A 45 -30.55 -0.30 9.87
CA GLU A 45 -32.00 -0.26 9.72
C GLU A 45 -32.42 1.16 9.31
N ILE A 46 -32.99 1.30 8.11
CA ILE A 46 -33.51 2.57 7.59
C ILE A 46 -34.99 2.34 7.28
N ASN A 47 -35.87 3.07 7.97
CA ASN A 47 -37.33 2.95 7.83
C ASN A 47 -37.86 1.50 7.99
N GLY A 48 -37.32 0.72 8.93
CA GLY A 48 -37.76 -0.66 9.20
C GLY A 48 -37.25 -1.72 8.21
N PHE A 49 -36.37 -1.34 7.27
CA PHE A 49 -35.71 -2.28 6.37
C PHE A 49 -34.20 -2.36 6.67
N PRO A 50 -33.64 -3.57 6.87
CA PRO A 50 -32.20 -3.72 7.03
C PRO A 50 -31.52 -3.53 5.68
N LEU A 51 -30.75 -2.46 5.54
CA LEU A 51 -29.94 -2.19 4.35
C LEU A 51 -28.47 -2.52 4.62
N PRO A 52 -27.80 -3.26 3.72
CA PRO A 52 -26.38 -3.51 3.84
C PRO A 52 -25.66 -2.17 3.66
N THR A 53 -24.88 -1.77 4.65
CA THR A 53 -24.14 -0.50 4.64
C THR A 53 -22.65 -0.78 4.52
N HIS A 54 -21.97 0.00 3.69
CA HIS A 54 -20.52 -0.05 3.58
C HIS A 54 -19.90 0.55 4.83
N SER A 55 -19.04 -0.20 5.50
CA SER A 55 -18.21 0.37 6.56
C SER A 55 -17.01 1.12 5.97
N ASP A 56 -16.36 1.98 6.77
CA ASP A 56 -15.07 2.60 6.42
C ASP A 56 -13.93 1.56 6.23
N PHE A 57 -14.22 0.27 6.28
CA PHE A 57 -13.25 -0.80 6.04
C PHE A 57 -13.26 -1.24 4.58
N TYR A 58 -12.06 -1.38 4.05
CA TYR A 58 -11.82 -1.82 2.68
C TYR A 58 -10.88 -3.02 2.67
N ILE A 59 -11.12 -3.96 1.77
CA ILE A 59 -10.25 -5.09 1.49
C ILE A 59 -9.43 -4.82 0.23
N ILE A 60 -8.24 -5.40 0.15
CA ILE A 60 -7.41 -5.30 -1.06
C ILE A 60 -7.89 -6.29 -2.12
N THR A 61 -8.01 -5.82 -3.36
CA THR A 61 -8.37 -6.66 -4.50
C THR A 61 -7.13 -7.35 -5.10
N THR A 62 -7.33 -8.25 -6.05
CA THR A 62 -6.23 -8.86 -6.82
C THR A 62 -5.40 -7.81 -7.57
N ASP A 63 -6.04 -6.79 -8.15
CA ASP A 63 -5.34 -5.72 -8.88
C ASP A 63 -4.55 -4.81 -7.94
N GLY A 64 -5.10 -4.52 -6.76
CA GLY A 64 -4.39 -3.82 -5.69
C GLY A 64 -3.14 -4.58 -5.23
N LYS A 65 -3.22 -5.92 -5.11
CA LYS A 65 -2.07 -6.77 -4.78
C LYS A 65 -0.99 -6.72 -5.87
N LYS A 66 -1.38 -6.77 -7.15
CA LYS A 66 -0.43 -6.66 -8.28
C LYS A 66 0.30 -5.31 -8.27
N ALA A 67 -0.44 -4.22 -8.13
CA ALA A 67 0.13 -2.88 -8.06
C ALA A 67 1.07 -2.69 -6.85
N LEU A 68 0.75 -3.35 -5.73
CA LEU A 68 1.61 -3.38 -4.55
C LEU A 68 2.91 -4.13 -4.83
N TRP A 69 2.86 -5.32 -5.42
CA TRP A 69 4.04 -6.11 -5.75
C TRP A 69 4.97 -5.41 -6.74
N GLU A 70 4.41 -4.81 -7.79
CA GLU A 70 5.19 -4.07 -8.79
C GLU A 70 5.94 -2.88 -8.16
N LYS A 71 5.24 -2.11 -7.31
CA LYS A 71 5.87 -0.98 -6.60
C LYS A 71 6.88 -1.46 -5.56
N GLY A 72 6.63 -2.58 -4.89
CA GLY A 72 7.53 -3.22 -3.94
C GLY A 72 8.85 -3.65 -4.60
N ASN A 73 8.78 -4.31 -5.75
CA ASN A 73 9.97 -4.73 -6.51
C ASN A 73 10.85 -3.53 -6.91
N LEU A 74 10.24 -2.42 -7.32
CA LEU A 74 10.97 -1.20 -7.64
C LEU A 74 11.65 -0.58 -6.41
N LEU A 75 11.04 -0.68 -5.23
CA LEU A 75 11.66 -0.22 -3.98
C LEU A 75 12.82 -1.12 -3.56
N VAL A 76 12.66 -2.43 -3.62
CA VAL A 76 13.70 -3.41 -3.25
C VAL A 76 14.93 -3.26 -4.14
N THR A 77 14.74 -3.21 -5.46
CA THR A 77 15.85 -3.01 -6.42
C THR A 77 16.59 -1.70 -6.16
N ARG A 78 15.87 -0.62 -5.86
CA ARG A 78 16.48 0.67 -5.51
C ARG A 78 17.29 0.58 -4.22
N ILE A 79 16.79 -0.09 -3.19
CA ILE A 79 17.51 -0.29 -1.93
C ILE A 79 18.80 -1.08 -2.17
N ILE A 80 18.73 -2.19 -2.91
CA ILE A 80 19.92 -2.99 -3.25
C ILE A 80 20.95 -2.14 -4.00
N SER A 81 20.52 -1.33 -4.98
CA SER A 81 21.43 -0.45 -5.72
C SER A 81 22.12 0.59 -4.83
N VAL A 82 21.41 1.15 -3.84
CA VAL A 82 21.98 2.10 -2.88
C VAL A 82 22.99 1.41 -1.97
N PHE A 83 22.67 0.21 -1.48
CA PHE A 83 23.63 -0.58 -0.69
C PHE A 83 24.89 -0.93 -1.49
N ALA A 84 24.75 -1.33 -2.75
CA ALA A 84 25.89 -1.58 -3.62
C ALA A 84 26.79 -0.34 -3.76
N LEU A 85 26.19 0.84 -3.99
CA LEU A 85 26.93 2.11 -4.06
C LEU A 85 27.65 2.43 -2.74
N LEU A 86 26.99 2.24 -1.60
CA LEU A 86 27.61 2.46 -0.29
C LEU A 86 28.79 1.51 -0.07
N THR A 87 28.64 0.22 -0.39
CA THR A 87 29.74 -0.75 -0.27
C THR A 87 30.93 -0.41 -1.17
N SER A 88 30.67 0.08 -2.39
CA SER A 88 31.71 0.56 -3.29
C SER A 88 32.43 1.80 -2.75
N LEU A 89 31.70 2.75 -2.17
CA LEU A 89 32.28 3.95 -1.56
C LEU A 89 33.14 3.61 -0.34
N VAL A 90 32.66 2.72 0.53
CA VAL A 90 33.41 2.25 1.70
C VAL A 90 34.70 1.54 1.26
N SER A 91 34.62 0.67 0.24
CA SER A 91 35.80 0.00 -0.31
C SER A 91 36.83 1.00 -0.86
N LEU A 92 36.38 2.01 -1.59
CA LEU A 92 37.24 3.08 -2.10
C LEU A 92 37.92 3.87 -0.96
N LEU A 93 37.16 4.23 0.06
CA LEU A 93 37.67 4.96 1.25
C LEU A 93 38.74 4.17 1.99
N ILE A 94 38.51 2.87 2.22
CA ILE A 94 39.49 1.99 2.85
C ILE A 94 40.75 1.89 2.00
N ASN A 95 40.62 1.72 0.68
CA ASN A 95 41.77 1.65 -0.22
C ASN A 95 42.58 2.95 -0.21
N TYR A 96 41.91 4.10 -0.22
CA TYR A 96 42.55 5.41 -0.17
C TYR A 96 43.27 5.67 1.15
N LEU A 97 42.68 5.29 2.29
CA LEU A 97 43.29 5.47 3.61
C LEU A 97 44.39 4.45 3.93
N SER A 98 44.37 3.28 3.29
CA SER A 98 45.39 2.23 3.45
C SER A 98 46.62 2.45 2.57
N LYS A 99 46.66 3.53 1.79
CA LYS A 99 47.73 3.90 0.87
C LYS A 99 48.51 5.09 1.43
#